data_AF-A0AA35QQW4-F1
#
_entry.id   AF-A0AA35QQW4-F1
#
_cell.length_a   1.000
_cell.length_b   1.000
_cell.length_c   1.000
_cell.angle_alpha   90.00
_cell.angle_beta   90.00
_cell.angle_gamma   90.00
#
_symmetry.space_group_name_H-M   'P 1'
#
loop_
_entity.id
_entity.type
_entity.pdbx_description
1 polymer ?
#
loop_
_entity_poly.entity_id
_entity_poly.type
_entity_poly.pdbx_seq_one_letter_code
_entity_poly.pdbx_strand_id
1 'polypeptide(L)'
;MMSFHSARQSKRFWIYKTHSEDLRGVTLVCLNCEFLTDASGLDNMATHLNENLTHTCQVIIENVPSDCLVADNISHLVSDASSNSGGEETSQ
;
A
#
# COMPACT_ATOMS: atom_id res chain seq x y z
N MET A 1 36.70 -19.19 -18.96
CA MET A 1 35.37 -18.52 -19.04
C MET A 1 34.47 -19.26 -18.07
N MET A 2 34.20 -18.69 -16.89
CA MET A 2 33.36 -19.33 -15.87
C MET A 2 31.92 -18.85 -16.10
N SER A 3 31.06 -19.73 -16.59
CA SER A 3 29.62 -19.48 -16.69
C SER A 3 28.99 -19.59 -15.31
N PHE A 4 28.51 -18.46 -14.79
CA PHE A 4 27.71 -18.43 -13.57
C PHE A 4 26.35 -19.09 -13.86
N HIS A 5 26.20 -20.35 -13.45
CA HIS A 5 24.87 -20.96 -13.34
C HIS A 5 24.15 -20.31 -12.15
N SER A 6 23.38 -19.25 -12.41
CA SER A 6 22.51 -18.58 -11.42
C SER A 6 21.30 -19.45 -11.05
N ALA A 7 21.50 -20.71 -10.67
CA ALA A 7 20.44 -21.64 -10.27
C ALA A 7 19.92 -21.41 -8.83
N ARG A 8 20.28 -20.28 -8.18
CA ARG A 8 19.94 -19.99 -6.78
C ARG A 8 19.63 -18.52 -6.50
N GLN A 9 19.06 -17.80 -7.46
CA GLN A 9 18.60 -16.42 -7.27
C GLN A 9 17.06 -16.30 -7.15
N SER A 10 16.28 -17.20 -7.79
CA SER A 10 14.81 -17.06 -7.79
C SER A 10 14.17 -17.24 -6.40
N LYS A 11 14.70 -18.14 -5.58
CA LYS A 11 14.13 -18.42 -4.24
C LYS A 11 14.30 -17.24 -3.27
N ARG A 12 15.44 -16.55 -3.31
CA ARG A 12 15.67 -15.34 -2.48
C ARG A 12 14.81 -14.17 -2.95
N PHE A 13 14.70 -13.98 -4.26
CA PHE A 13 13.82 -12.96 -4.83
C PHE A 13 12.34 -13.21 -4.50
N TRP A 14 11.90 -14.46 -4.53
CA TRP A 14 10.51 -14.81 -4.22
C TRP A 14 10.16 -14.63 -2.73
N ILE A 15 11.08 -14.97 -1.81
CA ILE A 15 10.86 -14.71 -0.38
C ILE A 15 10.72 -13.19 -0.13
N TYR A 16 11.61 -12.38 -0.69
CA TYR A 16 11.51 -10.92 -0.61
C TYR A 16 10.20 -10.40 -1.21
N LYS A 17 9.82 -10.90 -2.39
CA LYS A 17 8.57 -10.51 -3.06
C LYS A 17 7.36 -10.82 -2.19
N THR A 18 7.27 -12.03 -1.64
CA THR A 18 6.12 -12.47 -0.82
C THR A 18 5.97 -11.60 0.42
N HIS A 19 7.05 -11.38 1.18
CA HIS A 19 6.98 -10.54 2.38
C HIS A 19 6.80 -9.04 2.07
N SER A 20 7.21 -8.59 0.88
CA SER A 20 6.96 -7.21 0.46
C SER A 20 5.49 -6.98 0.06
N GLU A 21 4.80 -8.00 -0.47
CA GLU A 21 3.36 -7.90 -0.75
C GLU A 21 2.56 -7.71 0.54
N ASP A 22 2.91 -8.43 1.61
CA ASP A 22 2.23 -8.34 2.92
C ASP A 22 2.36 -6.95 3.57
N LEU A 23 3.34 -6.15 3.15
CA LEU A 23 3.59 -4.80 3.63
C LEU A 23 3.03 -3.71 2.70
N ARG A 24 2.42 -4.09 1.56
CA ARG A 24 1.72 -3.13 0.71
C ARG A 24 0.53 -2.54 1.48
N GLY A 25 0.34 -1.22 1.36
CA GLY A 25 -0.75 -0.51 2.04
C GLY A 25 -0.46 -0.16 3.50
N VAL A 26 0.77 -0.35 3.99
CA VAL A 26 1.16 0.14 5.32
C VAL A 26 1.64 1.58 5.22
N THR A 27 0.97 2.46 5.96
CA THR A 27 1.34 3.86 6.12
C THR A 27 1.50 4.19 7.61
N LEU A 28 2.54 4.92 7.94
CA LEU A 28 2.88 5.38 9.28
C LEU A 28 2.64 6.88 9.33
N VAL A 29 1.86 7.33 10.31
CA VAL A 29 1.49 8.73 10.47
C VAL A 29 1.82 9.17 11.88
N CYS A 30 2.55 10.28 12.03
CA CYS A 30 2.68 10.94 13.32
C CYS A 30 1.41 11.75 13.60
N LEU A 31 0.79 11.57 14.76
CA LEU A 31 -0.42 12.32 15.13
C LEU A 31 -0.12 13.73 15.66
N ASN A 32 1.16 14.05 15.84
CA ASN A 32 1.62 15.28 16.47
C ASN A 32 2.28 16.25 15.47
N CYS A 33 2.59 15.80 14.25
CA CYS A 33 3.15 16.63 13.18
C CYS A 33 2.84 16.04 11.79
N GLU A 34 3.30 16.70 10.73
CA GLU A 34 3.06 16.28 9.34
C GLU A 34 4.01 15.17 8.84
N PHE A 35 4.60 14.39 9.76
CA PHE A 35 5.51 13.31 9.40
C PHE A 35 4.74 12.04 9.00
N LEU A 36 4.93 11.59 7.75
CA LEU A 36 4.30 10.40 7.17
C LEU A 36 5.31 9.61 6.36
N THR A 37 5.25 8.29 6.47
CA THR A 37 6.10 7.40 5.65
C THR A 37 5.47 6.02 5.47
N ASP A 38 5.91 5.26 4.47
CA ASP A 38 5.42 3.92 4.20
C ASP A 38 6.20 2.86 5.00
N ALA A 39 5.93 1.57 4.74
CA ALA A 39 6.67 0.46 5.35
C ALA A 39 8.20 0.55 5.17
N SER A 40 8.69 1.19 4.10
CA SER A 40 10.12 1.31 3.83
C SER A 40 10.81 2.33 4.75
N GLY A 41 10.06 3.31 5.26
CA GLY A 41 10.55 4.34 6.16
C GLY A 41 10.30 4.11 7.65
N LEU A 42 10.05 2.86 8.06
CA LEU A 42 9.86 2.49 9.48
C LEU A 42 10.97 3.04 10.39
N ASP A 43 12.23 2.91 9.97
CA ASP A 43 13.38 3.38 10.75
C ASP A 43 13.42 4.92 10.87
N ASN A 44 12.91 5.63 9.86
CA ASN A 44 12.79 7.09 9.92
C ASN A 44 11.72 7.50 10.93
N MET A 45 10.59 6.78 10.99
CA MET A 45 9.56 6.99 12.00
C MET A 45 10.09 6.67 13.42
N ALA A 46 10.85 5.59 13.57
CA ALA A 46 11.47 5.25 14.85
C ALA A 46 12.46 6.34 15.31
N THR A 47 13.28 6.85 14.40
CA THR A 47 14.19 7.97 14.67
C THR A 47 13.40 9.22 15.05
N HIS A 48 12.33 9.53 14.31
CA HIS A 48 11.44 10.67 14.58
C HIS A 48 10.85 10.63 16.00
N LEU A 49 10.36 9.46 16.45
CA LEU A 49 9.81 9.29 17.80
C LEU A 49 10.90 9.36 18.89
N ASN A 50 12.12 8.93 18.58
CA ASN A 50 13.25 9.01 19.50
C ASN A 50 13.72 10.46 19.71
N GLU A 51 13.65 11.29 18.67
CA GLU A 51 13.92 12.73 18.77
C GLU A 51 12.76 13.50 19.41
N ASN A 52 11.53 13.01 19.26
CA ASN A 52 10.30 13.68 19.74
C ASN A 52 9.48 12.75 20.65
N LEU A 53 9.90 12.64 21.91
CA LEU A 53 9.36 11.65 22.87
C LEU A 53 7.86 11.80 23.21
N THR A 54 7.25 12.95 22.91
CA THR A 54 5.80 13.18 23.12
C THR A 54 4.96 12.82 21.89
N HIS A 55 5.60 12.47 20.78
CA HIS A 55 4.92 12.13 19.56
C HIS A 55 4.39 10.70 19.60
N THR A 56 3.30 10.49 18.89
CA THR A 56 2.62 9.21 18.79
C THR A 56 2.45 8.85 17.33
N CYS A 57 2.76 7.60 17.00
CA CYS A 57 2.61 7.06 15.65
C CYS A 57 1.34 6.22 15.57
N GLN A 58 0.58 6.44 14.49
CA GLN A 58 -0.51 5.59 14.05
C GLN A 58 -0.05 4.79 12.83
N VAL A 59 -0.27 3.48 12.90
CA VAL A 59 -0.04 2.57 11.78
C VAL A 59 -1.39 2.32 11.11
N ILE A 60 -1.49 2.70 9.84
CA ILE A 60 -2.65 2.46 8.99
C ILE A 60 -2.30 1.31 8.07
N ILE A 61 -3.14 0.27 8.07
CA ILE A 61 -2.97 -0.90 7.22
C ILE A 61 -4.17 -0.95 6.28
N GLU A 62 -3.94 -0.65 5.01
CA GLU A 62 -4.94 -0.75 3.96
C GLU A 62 -4.82 -2.12 3.28
N ASN A 63 -5.95 -2.82 3.17
CA ASN A 63 -6.00 -4.08 2.44
C ASN A 63 -6.06 -3.81 0.93
N VAL A 64 -4.90 -3.64 0.32
CA VAL A 64 -4.79 -3.45 -1.13
C VAL A 64 -4.77 -4.83 -1.82
N PRO A 65 -5.76 -5.16 -2.67
CA PRO A 65 -5.73 -6.42 -3.42
C PRO A 65 -4.51 -6.43 -4.35
N SER A 66 -3.76 -7.54 -4.38
CA SER A 66 -2.59 -7.70 -5.26
C SER A 66 -2.91 -7.51 -6.76
N ASP A 67 -4.18 -7.65 -7.16
CA ASP A 67 -4.63 -7.51 -8.55
C ASP A 67 -4.98 -6.06 -8.95
N CYS A 68 -4.97 -5.12 -8.01
CA CYS A 68 -5.26 -3.71 -8.28
C CYS A 68 -3.97 -2.92 -8.54
N LEU A 69 -3.36 -3.13 -9.71
CA LEU A 69 -2.35 -2.20 -10.23
C LEU A 69 -3.06 -0.98 -10.84
N VAL A 70 -3.59 -0.08 -10.02
CA VAL A 70 -3.94 1.26 -10.50
C VAL A 70 -2.73 2.14 -10.28
N ALA A 71 -1.85 2.15 -11.29
CA ALA A 71 -0.93 3.25 -11.48
C ALA A 71 -1.77 4.53 -11.65
N ASP A 72 -1.57 5.49 -10.75
CA ASP A 72 -1.92 6.90 -10.87
C ASP A 72 -3.29 7.24 -11.47
N ASN A 73 -4.33 7.29 -10.64
CA ASN A 73 -5.31 8.38 -10.79
C ASN A 73 -6.01 8.72 -9.46
N ILE A 74 -5.34 9.54 -8.66
CA ILE A 74 -6.01 10.37 -7.66
C ILE A 74 -6.70 11.49 -8.44
N SER A 75 -7.94 11.29 -8.87
CA SER A 75 -8.95 12.36 -8.91
C SER A 75 -10.32 11.75 -9.18
N HIS A 76 -11.30 12.20 -8.40
CA HIS A 76 -12.73 11.86 -8.42
C HIS A 76 -13.18 10.62 -7.63
N LEU A 77 -13.06 10.70 -6.30
CA LEU A 77 -14.21 10.39 -5.45
C LEU A 77 -14.85 11.70 -5.01
N VAL A 78 -15.85 12.15 -5.76
CA VAL A 78 -16.83 13.11 -5.24
C VAL A 78 -18.19 12.68 -5.76
N SER A 79 -19.05 12.28 -4.81
CA SER A 79 -20.52 12.48 -4.85
C SER A 79 -21.32 11.76 -5.94
N ASP A 80 -22.51 11.24 -5.72
CA ASP A 80 -23.41 11.20 -4.58
C ASP A 80 -24.45 10.10 -4.86
N ALA A 81 -25.14 9.69 -3.80
CA ALA A 81 -26.28 8.81 -3.85
C ALA A 81 -27.44 9.36 -4.72
N SER A 82 -28.26 8.42 -5.20
CA SER A 82 -29.69 8.54 -5.57
C SER A 82 -30.03 8.82 -7.04
N SER A 83 -30.70 7.83 -7.68
CA SER A 83 -32.11 7.91 -8.11
C SER A 83 -32.39 7.21 -9.46
N ASN A 84 -33.03 6.04 -9.38
CA ASN A 84 -34.21 5.58 -10.12
C ASN A 84 -34.46 5.96 -11.60
N SER A 85 -34.65 4.94 -12.46
CA SER A 85 -35.88 4.63 -13.27
C SER A 85 -35.51 3.71 -14.44
N GLY A 86 -36.13 2.53 -14.61
CA GLY A 86 -37.27 2.25 -15.51
C GLY A 86 -36.80 2.09 -16.97
N GLY A 87 -37.08 1.05 -17.77
CA GLY A 87 -37.85 -0.20 -17.67
C GLY A 87 -37.69 -0.97 -19.00
N GLU A 88 -38.40 -2.09 -19.13
CA GLU A 88 -38.94 -2.67 -20.40
C GLU A 88 -37.92 -3.38 -21.32
N GLU A 89 -37.78 -4.71 -21.24
CA GLU A 89 -38.55 -5.76 -21.96
C GLU A 89 -37.98 -6.14 -23.34
N THR A 90 -37.77 -7.44 -23.57
CA THR A 90 -38.31 -8.15 -24.75
C THR A 90 -37.88 -9.61 -24.69
N SER A 91 -38.88 -10.46 -24.57
CA SER A 91 -38.84 -11.89 -24.90
C SER A 91 -38.71 -12.08 -26.41
N GLN A 92 -37.93 -13.07 -26.82
CA GLN A 92 -38.31 -14.04 -27.85
C GLN A 92 -37.34 -15.23 -27.82
#